data_AF-A0A6B3FWN4-F1
#
_entry.id   AF-A0A6B3FWN4-F1
#
_cell.length_a   1.000
_cell.length_b   1.000
_cell.length_c   1.000
_cell.angle_alpha   90.00
_cell.angle_beta   90.00
_cell.angle_gamma   90.00
#
_symmetry.space_group_name_H-M   'P 1'
#
loop_
_entity.id
_entity.type
_entity.pdbx_description
1 polymer ?
#
loop_
_entity_poly.entity_id
_entity_poly.type
_entity_poly.pdbx_seq_one_letter_code
_entity_poly.pdbx_strand_id
1 'polypeptide(L)'
;RPTRRPAAAVVAETLALRDCTGFEPTLAAGRDALFVHDVPDVPVTVAWGSRDRLLLRRQGVRAKRVIPGARLIRLPGCGHVPMNDDPALVARVILDATR
;
A
#
# COMPACT_ATOMS: atom_id res chain seq x y z
N ARG A 1 6.14 -11.61 -6.58
CA ARG A 1 4.68 -11.61 -6.86
C ARG A 1 3.99 -12.27 -5.66
N PRO A 2 2.71 -11.95 -5.40
CA PRO A 2 2.01 -12.45 -4.20
C PRO A 2 2.03 -13.97 -4.07
N THR A 3 1.89 -14.65 -5.21
CA THR A 3 1.84 -16.12 -5.29
C THR A 3 3.19 -16.81 -5.09
N ARG A 4 4.29 -16.09 -4.90
CA ARG A 4 5.61 -16.69 -4.65
C ARG A 4 5.81 -17.10 -3.18
N ARG A 5 4.92 -16.69 -2.28
CA ARG A 5 5.04 -16.99 -0.85
C ARG A 5 4.45 -18.36 -0.51
N PRO A 6 5.10 -19.17 0.34
CA PRO A 6 4.48 -20.37 0.88
C PRO A 6 3.19 -20.04 1.61
N ALA A 7 2.12 -20.80 1.36
CA ALA A 7 0.81 -20.55 1.95
C ALA A 7 0.87 -20.56 3.50
N ALA A 8 1.63 -21.50 4.08
CA ALA A 8 1.82 -21.59 5.52
C ALA A 8 2.43 -20.31 6.12
N ALA A 9 3.41 -19.69 5.44
CA ALA A 9 4.02 -18.44 5.90
C ALA A 9 3.02 -17.27 5.86
N VAL A 10 2.20 -17.19 4.80
CA VAL A 10 1.15 -16.17 4.68
C VAL A 10 0.09 -16.32 5.78
N VAL A 11 -0.32 -17.55 6.10
CA VAL A 11 -1.25 -17.83 7.20
C VAL A 11 -0.62 -17.43 8.54
N ALA A 12 0.62 -17.87 8.82
CA ALA A 12 1.30 -17.55 10.07
C ALA A 12 1.41 -16.04 10.30
N GLU A 13 1.75 -15.26 9.28
CA GLU A 13 1.82 -13.80 9.39
C GLU A 13 0.46 -13.14 9.54
N THR A 14 -0.58 -13.67 8.89
CA THR A 14 -1.94 -13.15 9.04
C THR A 14 -2.44 -13.36 10.47
N LEU A 15 -2.15 -14.53 11.05
CA LEU A 15 -2.46 -14.82 12.46
C LEU A 15 -1.64 -13.92 13.39
N ALA A 16 -0.34 -13.76 13.13
CA ALA A 16 0.52 -12.87 13.91
C ALA A 16 0.04 -11.40 13.87
N LEU A 17 -0.42 -10.92 12.70
CA LEU A 17 -1.01 -9.59 12.58
C LEU A 17 -2.31 -9.48 13.38
N ARG A 18 -3.22 -10.46 13.24
CA ARG A 18 -4.52 -10.47 13.94
C ARG A 18 -4.35 -10.51 15.45
N ASP A 19 -3.42 -11.32 15.93
CA ASP A 19 -3.27 -11.62 17.36
C ASP A 19 -2.32 -10.64 18.08
N CYS A 20 -1.71 -9.69 17.36
CA CYS A 20 -0.85 -8.71 17.99
C CYS A 20 -1.66 -7.71 18.83
N THR A 21 -1.08 -7.25 19.95
CA THR A 21 -1.70 -6.31 20.89
C THR A 21 -2.24 -5.05 20.22
N GLY A 22 -1.59 -4.60 19.14
CA GLY A 22 -1.95 -3.37 18.44
C GLY A 22 -3.07 -3.51 17.41
N PHE A 23 -3.51 -4.73 17.05
CA PHE A 23 -4.40 -4.92 15.90
C PHE A 23 -5.77 -4.27 16.10
N GLU A 24 -6.51 -4.69 17.12
CA GLU A 24 -7.86 -4.17 17.42
C GLU A 24 -7.90 -2.65 17.65
N PRO A 25 -7.05 -2.04 18.51
CA PRO A 25 -7.08 -0.59 18.70
C PRO A 25 -6.71 0.17 17.42
N THR A 26 -5.78 -0.34 16.60
CA THR A 26 -5.43 0.28 15.31
C THR A 26 -6.58 0.20 14.33
N LEU A 27 -7.24 -0.95 14.23
CA LEU A 27 -8.39 -1.15 13.35
C LEU A 27 -9.55 -0.24 13.77
N ALA A 28 -9.83 -0.12 15.06
CA ALA A 28 -10.86 0.76 15.58
C ALA A 28 -10.56 2.23 15.25
N ALA A 29 -9.35 2.71 15.53
CA ALA A 29 -8.93 4.08 15.22
C ALA A 29 -8.95 4.38 13.71
N GLY A 30 -8.59 3.40 12.88
CA GLY A 30 -8.57 3.53 11.43
C GLY A 30 -9.94 3.63 10.75
N ARG A 31 -11.04 3.29 11.44
CA ARG A 31 -12.40 3.37 10.87
C ARG A 31 -12.82 4.80 10.56
N ASP A 32 -12.43 5.73 11.43
CA ASP A 32 -12.82 7.14 11.35
C ASP A 32 -11.67 8.04 10.87
N ALA A 33 -10.45 7.50 10.79
CA ALA A 33 -9.29 8.22 10.29
C ALA A 33 -9.29 8.29 8.75
N LEU A 34 -9.64 9.45 8.21
CA LEU A 34 -9.57 9.74 6.78
C LEU A 34 -8.63 10.91 6.51
N PHE A 35 -7.64 10.68 5.65
CA PHE A 35 -6.87 11.78 5.08
C PHE A 35 -7.69 12.44 3.96
N VAL A 36 -8.00 13.73 4.13
CA VAL A 36 -8.87 14.51 3.22
C VAL A 36 -8.23 15.81 2.75
N HIS A 37 -6.95 16.01 3.03
CA HIS A 37 -6.23 17.23 2.73
C HIS A 37 -5.39 17.09 1.46
N ASP A 38 -5.17 18.20 0.75
CA ASP A 38 -4.13 18.27 -0.25
C ASP A 38 -2.75 18.43 0.41
N VAL A 39 -1.68 18.26 -0.36
CA VAL A 39 -0.30 18.48 0.06
C VAL A 39 0.39 19.37 -0.98
N PRO A 40 0.11 20.70 -0.96
CA PRO A 40 0.74 21.63 -1.89
C PRO A 40 2.25 21.70 -1.66
N ASP A 41 3.00 22.06 -2.71
CA ASP A 41 4.45 22.31 -2.71
C ASP A 41 5.35 21.11 -2.38
N VAL A 42 4.79 19.94 -2.07
CA VAL A 42 5.53 18.69 -1.84
C VAL A 42 5.23 17.71 -2.98
N PRO A 43 6.26 17.25 -3.73
CA PRO A 43 6.07 16.19 -4.72
C PRO A 43 5.61 14.89 -4.05
N VAL A 44 4.38 14.45 -4.35
CA VAL A 44 3.82 13.20 -3.82
C VAL A 44 3.82 12.12 -4.90
N THR A 45 4.32 10.92 -4.59
CA THR A 45 4.16 9.72 -5.43
C THR A 45 3.39 8.65 -4.65
N VAL A 46 2.31 8.15 -5.24
CA VAL A 46 1.51 7.03 -4.70
C VAL A 46 1.74 5.81 -5.58
N ALA A 47 2.49 4.83 -5.07
CA ALA A 47 2.70 3.56 -5.75
C ALA A 47 1.68 2.51 -5.25
N TRP A 48 0.94 1.86 -6.17
CA TRP A 48 -0.18 0.99 -5.81
C TRP A 48 -0.14 -0.36 -6.53
N GLY A 49 -0.21 -1.46 -5.76
CA GLY A 49 -0.28 -2.83 -6.27
C GLY A 49 -1.48 -3.07 -7.19
N SER A 50 -1.24 -3.48 -8.44
CA SER A 50 -2.32 -3.76 -9.40
C SER A 50 -3.20 -4.96 -9.02
N ARG A 51 -2.74 -5.83 -8.11
CA ARG A 51 -3.42 -7.03 -7.62
C ARG A 51 -3.73 -6.95 -6.12
N ASP A 52 -3.77 -5.75 -5.54
CA ASP A 52 -4.13 -5.58 -4.14
C ASP A 52 -5.59 -5.98 -3.90
N ARG A 53 -5.79 -6.93 -2.98
CA ARG A 53 -7.08 -7.49 -2.58
C ARG A 53 -7.54 -6.98 -1.21
N LEU A 54 -6.67 -6.34 -0.44
CA LEU A 54 -7.00 -5.76 0.86
C LEU A 54 -7.38 -4.28 0.68
N LEU A 55 -6.51 -3.50 0.03
CA LEU A 55 -6.78 -2.12 -0.35
C LEU A 55 -7.04 -2.06 -1.86
N LEU A 56 -8.31 -2.19 -2.21
CA LEU A 56 -8.72 -2.33 -3.60
C LEU A 56 -8.24 -1.17 -4.47
N ARG A 57 -7.92 -1.46 -5.74
CA ARG A 57 -7.34 -0.53 -6.73
C ARG A 57 -7.95 0.88 -6.76
N ARG A 58 -9.25 1.00 -6.48
CA ARG A 58 -10.00 2.28 -6.40
C ARG A 58 -9.50 3.22 -5.29
N GLN A 59 -8.94 2.68 -4.20
CA GLN A 59 -8.41 3.48 -3.10
C GLN A 59 -7.18 4.29 -3.53
N GLY A 60 -6.31 3.74 -4.39
CA GLY A 60 -5.23 4.53 -5.00
C GLY A 60 -5.73 5.67 -5.90
N VAL A 61 -6.88 5.48 -6.58
CA VAL A 61 -7.53 6.59 -7.34
C VAL A 61 -8.11 7.62 -6.38
N ARG A 62 -8.70 7.20 -5.26
CA ARG A 62 -9.19 8.10 -4.21
C ARG A 62 -8.05 8.95 -3.66
N ALA A 63 -6.89 8.36 -3.35
CA ALA A 63 -5.71 9.10 -2.89
C ALA A 63 -5.28 10.18 -3.90
N LYS A 64 -5.23 9.86 -5.20
CA LYS A 64 -4.94 10.84 -6.27
C LYS A 64 -5.99 11.95 -6.38
N ARG A 65 -7.24 11.68 -6.02
CA ARG A 65 -8.30 12.72 -5.99
C ARG A 65 -8.17 13.63 -4.78
N VAL A 66 -7.76 13.09 -3.63
CA VAL A 66 -7.52 13.86 -2.39
C VAL A 66 -6.27 14.73 -2.51
N ILE A 67 -5.22 14.22 -3.18
CA ILE A 67 -3.97 14.93 -3.45
C ILE A 67 -3.83 15.11 -4.97
N PRO A 68 -4.44 16.15 -5.58
CA PRO A 68 -4.44 16.32 -7.03
C PRO A 68 -3.05 16.41 -7.64
N GLY A 69 -2.04 16.87 -6.90
CA GLY A 69 -0.64 16.90 -7.34
C GLY A 69 0.06 15.54 -7.40
N ALA A 70 -0.48 14.50 -6.75
CA ALA A 70 0.25 13.24 -6.59
C ALA A 70 0.46 12.47 -7.91
N ARG A 71 1.61 11.85 -8.14
CA ARG A 71 1.79 10.89 -9.24
C ARG A 71 1.34 9.50 -8.82
N LEU A 72 0.28 8.96 -9.43
CA LEU A 72 -0.20 7.61 -9.15
C LEU A 72 0.48 6.59 -10.08
N ILE A 73 1.33 5.74 -9.52
CA ILE A 73 2.04 4.68 -10.23
C ILE A 73 1.39 3.32 -9.91
N ARG A 74 1.08 2.53 -10.93
CA ARG A 74 0.62 1.15 -10.73
C ARG A 74 1.81 0.21 -10.75
N LEU A 75 1.84 -0.73 -9.80
CA LEU A 75 2.87 -1.77 -9.70
C LEU A 75 2.31 -3.07 -10.32
N PRO A 76 2.68 -3.42 -11.57
CA PRO A 76 2.12 -4.58 -12.26
C PRO A 76 2.47 -5.88 -11.54
N GLY A 77 1.48 -6.73 -11.28
CA GLY A 77 1.69 -8.02 -10.64
C GLY A 77 1.91 -8.00 -9.12
N CYS A 78 2.10 -6.84 -8.50
CA CYS A 78 2.17 -6.70 -7.04
C CYS A 78 0.78 -6.63 -6.40
N GLY A 79 0.64 -7.24 -5.23
CA GLY A 79 -0.52 -7.22 -4.35
C GLY A 79 -0.36 -6.17 -3.25
N HIS A 80 -0.88 -6.50 -2.05
CA HIS A 80 -0.93 -5.58 -0.92
C HIS A 80 0.45 -5.26 -0.32
N VAL A 81 1.38 -6.20 -0.37
CA VAL A 81 2.75 -6.05 0.18
C VAL A 81 3.74 -6.01 -0.98
N PRO A 82 3.81 -4.92 -1.77
CA PRO A 82 4.60 -4.87 -2.98
C PRO A 82 6.10 -5.02 -2.72
N MET A 83 6.58 -4.66 -1.54
CA MET A 83 7.98 -4.79 -1.11
C MET A 83 8.44 -6.24 -1.13
N ASN A 84 7.58 -7.18 -0.75
CA ASN A 84 7.87 -8.61 -0.85
C ASN A 84 7.65 -9.12 -2.29
N ASP A 85 6.71 -8.54 -3.02
CA ASP A 85 6.35 -9.02 -4.35
C ASP A 85 7.40 -8.71 -5.41
N ASP A 86 7.88 -7.48 -5.45
CA ASP A 86 8.90 -7.03 -6.39
C ASP A 86 9.76 -5.94 -5.73
N PRO A 87 10.73 -6.33 -4.88
CA PRO A 87 11.59 -5.39 -4.17
C PRO A 87 12.34 -4.45 -5.13
N ALA A 88 12.77 -4.98 -6.29
CA ALA A 88 13.52 -4.22 -7.29
C ALA A 88 12.66 -3.15 -7.97
N LEU A 89 11.40 -3.47 -8.30
CA LEU A 89 10.45 -2.49 -8.82
C LEU A 89 10.15 -1.40 -7.79
N VAL A 90 9.91 -1.77 -6.52
CA VAL A 90 9.65 -0.80 -5.45
C VAL A 90 10.83 0.14 -5.26
N ALA A 91 12.06 -0.40 -5.17
CA ALA A 91 13.27 0.40 -5.03
C ALA A 91 13.44 1.38 -6.20
N ARG A 92 13.21 0.92 -7.44
CA ARG A 92 13.26 1.78 -8.62
C ARG A 92 12.25 2.92 -8.55
N VAL A 93 11.00 2.63 -8.18
CA VAL A 93 9.96 3.66 -8.05
C VAL A 93 10.32 4.71 -7.00
N ILE A 94 10.92 4.30 -5.88
CA ILE A 94 11.41 5.24 -4.86
C ILE A 94 12.51 6.13 -5.44
N LEU A 95 13.55 5.53 -6.04
CA LEU A 95 14.66 6.29 -6.62
C LEU A 95 14.22 7.24 -7.73
N ASP A 96 13.25 6.84 -8.57
CA ASP A 96 12.69 7.68 -9.63
C ASP A 96 11.73 8.76 -9.12
N ALA A 97 11.29 8.68 -7.86
CA ALA A 97 10.43 9.68 -7.23
C ALA A 97 11.21 10.71 -6.40
N THR A 98 12.45 10.42 -6.05
CA THR A 98 13.31 11.27 -5.20
C THR A 98 14.48 11.92 -5.95
N ARG A 99 14.52 11.79 -7.28
CA ARG A 99 15.41 12.56 -8.15
C ARG A 99 14.76 13.89 -8.49
#